data_AF-A0AAF1KL82-F1
#
_entry.id   AF-A0AAF1KL82-F1
#
_cell.length_a   1.000
_cell.length_b   1.000
_cell.length_c   1.000
_cell.angle_alpha   90.00
_cell.angle_beta   90.00
_cell.angle_gamma   90.00
#
_symmetry.space_group_name_H-M   'P 1'
#
loop_
_entity.id
_entity.type
_entity.pdbx_description
1 polymer ?
#
loop_
_entity_poly.entity_id
_entity_poly.type
_entity_poly.pdbx_seq_one_letter_code
_entity_poly.pdbx_strand_id
1 'polypeptide(L)'
;MRLAIGICAALLLGGAIGEAPAQTAPNTSRTPGRAAPPPSPGTAPPLGTYVGTANGACRIWVPGIVTGAVEWTGGCRNGLAEGPGTATWPSAQGAVATTGNFRNGALNGAGSRANADGGRYEGAFTMTMPHGPGVYVAANGQRYEGPFVWGAPNGIGRVTFPNGDRFEGGVVNGMGDGQGIYTWANGDRYEGNQTAGYPDGQGRFVSGNQVFEGTWTRGCYYGAGGTRIAVVRPMAECR
;
A
#
# COMPACT_ATOMS: atom_id res chain seq x y z
N MET A 1 -12.37 4.30 15.44
CA MET A 1 -11.78 4.10 14.09
C MET A 1 -10.37 3.56 14.31
N ARG A 2 -10.11 2.33 13.85
CA ARG A 2 -8.94 1.52 14.23
C ARG A 2 -7.82 1.75 13.23
N LEU A 3 -6.61 2.08 13.66
CA LEU A 3 -5.47 2.25 12.76
C LEU A 3 -4.31 1.38 13.24
N ALA A 4 -4.25 0.17 12.69
CA ALA A 4 -2.98 -0.51 12.46
C ALA A 4 -2.10 0.38 11.56
N ILE A 5 -0.80 0.08 11.45
CA ILE A 5 0.04 0.63 10.36
C ILE A 5 -0.47 0.05 9.04
N GLY A 6 -1.56 0.63 8.55
CA GLY A 6 -2.16 0.38 7.26
C GLY A 6 -1.81 1.56 6.36
N ILE A 7 -1.06 1.28 5.32
CA ILE A 7 -0.95 2.14 4.14
C ILE A 7 -2.17 1.82 3.29
N CYS A 8 -2.78 2.85 2.70
CA CYS A 8 -3.91 2.69 1.79
C CYS A 8 -3.69 1.52 0.81
N ALA A 9 -4.68 0.63 0.72
CA ALA A 9 -4.58 -0.60 -0.05
C ALA A 9 -4.50 -0.32 -1.55
N ALA A 10 -3.58 -1.03 -2.20
CA ALA A 10 -3.44 -1.29 -3.64
C ALA A 10 -3.72 -0.12 -4.61
N LEU A 11 -2.66 0.36 -5.27
CA LEU A 11 -2.71 1.26 -6.43
C LEU A 11 -3.19 0.53 -7.70
N LEU A 12 -4.33 -0.15 -7.62
CA LEU A 12 -4.93 -0.81 -8.78
C LEU A 12 -5.70 0.23 -9.61
N LEU A 13 -5.73 0.03 -10.92
CA LEU A 13 -6.60 0.79 -11.84
C LEU A 13 -8.10 0.53 -11.59
N GLY A 14 -8.46 -0.23 -10.56
CA GLY A 14 -9.79 -0.76 -10.26
C GLY A 14 -10.64 0.11 -9.33
N GLY A 15 -10.55 1.43 -9.39
CA GLY A 15 -11.49 2.32 -8.68
C GLY A 15 -12.94 2.21 -9.18
N ALA A 16 -13.21 1.46 -10.26
CA ALA A 16 -14.57 1.19 -10.72
C ALA A 16 -14.64 -0.18 -11.42
N ILE A 17 -14.74 -1.26 -10.64
CA ILE A 17 -15.67 -2.40 -10.80
C ILE A 17 -15.31 -3.49 -9.78
N GLY A 18 -16.17 -3.66 -8.78
CA GLY A 18 -16.04 -4.70 -7.75
C GLY A 18 -15.06 -4.32 -6.65
N GLU A 19 -15.57 -3.76 -5.57
CA GLU A 19 -14.92 -3.89 -4.27
C GLU A 19 -14.61 -5.39 -4.07
N ALA A 20 -13.33 -5.75 -3.95
CA ALA A 20 -13.01 -6.95 -3.19
C ALA A 20 -13.55 -6.66 -1.78
N PRO A 21 -14.44 -7.52 -1.23
CA PRO A 21 -15.02 -7.25 0.07
C PRO A 21 -13.88 -7.01 1.03
N ALA A 22 -13.99 -5.95 1.83
CA ALA A 22 -13.22 -5.83 3.05
C ALA A 22 -13.21 -7.22 3.68
N GLN A 23 -12.03 -7.83 3.82
CA GLN A 23 -11.94 -9.12 4.47
C GLN A 23 -12.45 -8.92 5.88
N THR A 24 -13.72 -9.23 6.11
CA THR A 24 -14.27 -9.43 7.43
C THR A 24 -13.45 -10.58 7.98
N ALA A 25 -12.54 -10.27 8.91
CA ALA A 25 -11.79 -11.26 9.64
C ALA A 25 -12.80 -12.32 10.14
N PRO A 26 -12.66 -13.60 9.76
CA PRO A 26 -13.57 -14.61 10.26
C PRO A 26 -13.42 -14.68 11.79
N ASN A 27 -14.55 -14.51 12.46
CA ASN A 27 -14.66 -14.76 13.88
C ASN A 27 -14.59 -16.27 14.11
N THR A 28 -13.39 -16.82 14.32
CA THR A 28 -13.23 -18.17 14.85
C THR A 28 -12.27 -18.16 16.02
N SER A 29 -12.83 -18.44 17.18
CA SER A 29 -12.11 -18.81 18.39
C SER A 29 -11.51 -20.21 18.22
N ARG A 30 -10.17 -20.33 18.28
CA ARG A 30 -9.44 -21.33 19.10
C ARG A 30 -7.94 -21.38 18.79
N THR A 31 -7.20 -21.54 19.89
CA THR A 31 -5.80 -22.00 20.07
C THR A 31 -4.67 -21.06 19.64
N PRO A 32 -3.62 -20.88 20.48
CA PRO A 32 -2.40 -20.16 20.12
C PRO A 32 -1.55 -21.03 19.18
N GLY A 33 -2.04 -21.23 17.96
CA GLY A 33 -1.27 -21.77 16.86
C GLY A 33 -0.47 -20.65 16.22
N ARG A 34 0.83 -20.88 16.04
CA ARG A 34 1.77 -20.07 15.25
C ARG A 34 1.04 -19.37 14.11
N ALA A 35 1.01 -18.04 14.12
CA ALA A 35 0.38 -17.24 13.07
C ALA A 35 0.82 -17.79 11.71
N ALA A 36 -0.15 -18.08 10.83
CA ALA A 36 0.17 -18.47 9.47
C ALA A 36 1.11 -17.40 8.89
N PRO A 37 2.22 -17.79 8.22
CA PRO A 37 3.09 -16.82 7.59
C PRO A 37 2.23 -15.94 6.66
N PRO A 38 2.50 -14.62 6.61
CA PRO A 38 1.79 -13.74 5.69
C PRO A 38 1.87 -14.33 4.27
N PRO A 39 0.81 -14.19 3.46
CA PRO A 39 0.85 -14.66 2.08
C PRO A 39 2.08 -14.07 1.41
N SER A 40 2.91 -14.93 0.82
CA SER A 40 4.08 -14.52 0.05
C SER A 40 3.67 -13.41 -0.93
N PRO A 41 4.48 -12.35 -1.11
CA PRO A 41 4.19 -11.32 -2.10
C PRO A 41 3.87 -12.01 -3.42
N GLY A 42 2.72 -11.68 -4.03
CA GLY A 42 2.34 -12.25 -5.32
C GLY A 42 3.47 -11.99 -6.30
N THR A 43 4.17 -13.04 -6.72
CA THR A 43 5.33 -12.91 -7.62
C THR A 43 4.92 -12.89 -9.08
N ALA A 44 3.73 -13.39 -9.41
CA ALA A 44 3.23 -13.40 -10.77
C ALA A 44 2.64 -12.03 -11.17
N PRO A 45 2.93 -11.52 -12.38
CA PRO A 45 2.17 -10.40 -12.93
C PRO A 45 0.68 -10.75 -12.97
N PRO A 46 -0.22 -9.82 -12.63
CA PRO A 46 -1.63 -10.00 -12.82
C PRO A 46 -1.95 -10.10 -14.32
N LEU A 47 -3.01 -10.82 -14.62
CA LEU A 47 -3.59 -10.83 -15.96
C LEU A 47 -3.96 -9.41 -16.38
N GLY A 48 -3.94 -9.14 -17.68
CA GLY A 48 -4.29 -7.83 -18.22
C GLY A 48 -4.90 -7.90 -19.60
N THR A 49 -5.43 -6.77 -20.06
CA THR A 49 -6.10 -6.62 -21.35
C THR A 49 -5.62 -5.38 -22.08
N TYR A 50 -5.81 -5.36 -23.40
CA TYR A 50 -5.60 -4.17 -24.21
C TYR A 50 -6.91 -3.41 -24.36
N VAL A 51 -6.91 -2.14 -23.94
CA VAL A 51 -8.05 -1.24 -24.07
C VAL A 51 -7.78 -0.28 -25.23
N GLY A 52 -8.77 -0.13 -26.11
CA GLY A 52 -8.70 0.79 -27.24
C GLY A 52 -8.80 2.25 -26.81
N THR A 53 -8.08 3.14 -27.50
CA THR A 53 -8.21 4.58 -27.30
C THR A 53 -9.54 5.10 -27.83
N ALA A 54 -10.03 6.22 -27.30
CA ALA A 54 -11.32 6.80 -27.72
C ALA A 54 -11.39 7.13 -29.23
N ASN A 55 -10.26 7.46 -29.85
CA ASN A 55 -10.14 7.68 -31.30
C ASN A 55 -9.94 6.37 -32.11
N GLY A 56 -9.90 5.21 -31.45
CA GLY A 56 -9.71 3.89 -32.07
C GLY A 56 -8.31 3.61 -32.64
N ALA A 57 -7.37 4.55 -32.53
CA ALA A 57 -6.08 4.47 -33.22
C ALA A 57 -5.07 3.54 -32.52
N CYS A 58 -5.14 3.43 -31.20
CA CYS A 58 -4.14 2.73 -30.39
C CYS A 58 -4.79 1.87 -29.32
N ARG A 59 -3.99 1.00 -28.73
CA ARG A 59 -4.37 0.23 -27.55
C ARG A 59 -3.33 0.38 -26.44
N ILE A 60 -3.82 0.39 -25.21
CA ILE A 60 -3.03 0.47 -23.99
C ILE A 60 -3.24 -0.81 -23.19
N TRP A 61 -2.15 -1.41 -22.73
CA TRP A 61 -2.18 -2.54 -21.84
C TRP A 61 -2.48 -2.07 -20.42
N VAL A 62 -3.48 -2.68 -19.80
CA VAL A 62 -3.85 -2.45 -18.41
C VAL A 62 -3.94 -3.78 -17.65
N PRO A 63 -3.55 -3.82 -16.36
CA PRO A 63 -3.83 -4.95 -15.49
C PRO A 63 -5.35 -5.08 -15.26
N GLY A 64 -5.82 -6.32 -15.22
CA GLY A 64 -7.23 -6.67 -15.05
C GLY A 64 -8.04 -6.66 -16.35
N ILE A 65 -9.34 -6.86 -16.20
CA ILE A 65 -10.32 -6.76 -17.28
C ILE A 65 -10.99 -5.40 -17.14
N VAL A 66 -10.52 -4.42 -17.91
CA VAL A 66 -11.11 -3.08 -17.97
C VAL A 66 -11.90 -2.96 -19.27
N THR A 67 -13.13 -2.48 -19.17
CA THR A 67 -13.99 -2.17 -20.32
C THR A 67 -14.13 -0.66 -20.48
N GLY A 68 -14.38 -0.20 -21.70
CA GLY A 68 -14.48 1.23 -22.03
C GLY A 68 -13.36 1.69 -22.96
N ALA A 69 -13.25 3.00 -23.13
CA ALA A 69 -12.20 3.63 -23.93
C ALA A 69 -11.27 4.45 -23.03
N VAL A 70 -9.99 4.49 -23.39
CA VAL A 70 -8.98 5.33 -22.73
C VAL A 70 -8.68 6.56 -23.58
N GLU A 71 -8.55 7.72 -22.95
CA GLU A 71 -7.99 8.89 -23.63
C GLU A 71 -6.46 8.78 -23.61
N TRP A 72 -5.83 8.95 -24.77
CA TRP A 72 -4.38 8.81 -24.92
C TRP A 72 -3.79 10.01 -25.63
N THR A 73 -2.78 10.61 -25.01
CA THR A 73 -1.99 11.69 -25.58
C THR A 73 -0.53 11.24 -25.71
N GLY A 74 -0.21 10.57 -26.80
CA GLY A 74 1.16 10.13 -27.07
C GLY A 74 1.30 9.41 -28.41
N GLY A 75 2.48 8.84 -28.64
CA GLY A 75 2.79 8.14 -29.88
C GLY A 75 1.99 6.84 -30.04
N CYS A 76 1.84 6.42 -31.28
CA CYS A 76 1.19 5.17 -31.64
C CYS A 76 2.06 4.41 -32.64
N ARG A 77 2.37 3.16 -32.36
CA ARG A 77 3.15 2.30 -33.25
C ARG A 77 2.50 0.94 -33.34
N ASN A 78 2.21 0.49 -34.56
CA ASN A 78 1.55 -0.80 -34.81
C ASN A 78 0.25 -1.00 -34.00
N GLY A 79 -0.53 0.07 -33.85
CA GLY A 79 -1.79 0.05 -33.09
C GLY A 79 -1.64 -0.07 -31.57
N LEU A 80 -0.44 0.19 -31.03
CA LEU A 80 -0.14 0.20 -29.61
C LEU A 80 0.42 1.56 -29.18
N ALA A 81 0.12 1.99 -27.95
CA ALA A 81 0.71 3.20 -27.39
C ALA A 81 2.23 3.03 -27.23
N GLU A 82 2.98 4.04 -27.66
CA GLU A 82 4.45 3.99 -27.75
C GLU A 82 5.06 5.36 -27.49
N GLY A 83 6.12 5.43 -26.70
CA GLY A 83 6.79 6.67 -26.34
C GLY A 83 6.16 7.40 -25.16
N PRO A 84 6.59 8.64 -24.88
CA PRO A 84 6.02 9.45 -23.81
C PRO A 84 4.55 9.76 -24.09
N GLY A 85 3.73 9.69 -23.04
CA GLY A 85 2.35 10.13 -23.11
C GLY A 85 1.56 9.94 -21.82
N THR A 86 0.29 10.34 -21.89
CA THR A 86 -0.65 10.23 -20.78
C THR A 86 -1.87 9.41 -21.20
N ALA A 87 -2.18 8.40 -20.39
CA ALA A 87 -3.38 7.60 -20.49
C ALA A 87 -4.36 8.04 -19.39
N THR A 88 -5.57 8.44 -19.78
CA THR A 88 -6.60 8.97 -18.87
C THR A 88 -7.86 8.11 -18.97
N TRP A 89 -8.30 7.59 -17.83
CA TRP A 89 -9.54 6.83 -17.69
C TRP A 89 -10.57 7.66 -16.93
N PRO A 90 -11.78 7.86 -17.47
CA PRO A 90 -12.86 8.44 -16.69
C PRO A 90 -13.27 7.46 -15.58
N SER A 91 -13.61 7.98 -14.40
CA SER A 91 -14.23 7.22 -13.31
C SER A 91 -15.31 8.06 -12.65
N ALA A 92 -16.19 7.43 -11.87
CA ALA A 92 -17.28 8.13 -11.18
C ALA A 92 -16.77 9.18 -10.16
N GLN A 93 -15.58 8.97 -9.59
CA GLN A 93 -14.96 9.83 -8.58
C GLN A 93 -13.99 10.86 -9.17
N GLY A 94 -13.70 10.79 -10.47
CA GLY A 94 -12.72 11.65 -11.15
C GLY A 94 -11.87 10.86 -12.14
N ALA A 95 -11.11 11.55 -13.00
CA ALA A 95 -10.26 10.85 -13.97
C ALA A 95 -9.02 10.24 -13.30
N VAL A 96 -8.65 9.02 -13.70
CA VAL A 96 -7.37 8.38 -13.36
C VAL A 96 -6.39 8.65 -14.50
N ALA A 97 -5.29 9.34 -14.23
CA ALA A 97 -4.30 9.68 -15.24
C ALA A 97 -2.96 9.00 -14.93
N THR A 98 -2.42 8.28 -15.90
CA THR A 98 -1.09 7.65 -15.81
C THR A 98 -0.20 8.21 -16.91
N THR A 99 0.93 8.79 -16.52
CA THR A 99 1.87 9.46 -17.42
C THR A 99 3.25 8.83 -17.31
N GLY A 100 3.89 8.64 -18.46
CA GLY A 100 5.27 8.15 -18.53
C GLY A 100 5.62 7.66 -19.93
N ASN A 101 6.60 6.78 -20.03
CA ASN A 101 7.03 6.22 -21.31
C ASN A 101 6.41 4.84 -21.56
N PHE A 102 5.58 4.75 -22.60
CA PHE A 102 4.89 3.54 -22.98
C PHE A 102 5.70 2.76 -24.02
N ARG A 103 5.70 1.44 -23.89
CA ARG A 103 6.30 0.52 -24.87
C ARG A 103 5.37 -0.65 -25.08
N ASN A 104 5.05 -0.96 -26.33
CA ASN A 104 4.09 -2.02 -26.67
C ASN A 104 2.75 -1.87 -25.91
N GLY A 105 2.27 -0.63 -25.77
CA GLY A 105 1.03 -0.32 -25.09
C GLY A 105 1.10 -0.28 -23.56
N ALA A 106 2.22 -0.66 -22.93
CA ALA A 106 2.34 -0.68 -21.47
C ALA A 106 3.32 0.39 -20.96
N LEU A 107 2.98 1.04 -19.85
CA LEU A 107 3.93 1.93 -19.16
C LEU A 107 5.01 1.08 -18.47
N ASN A 108 6.27 1.36 -18.75
CA ASN A 108 7.41 0.72 -18.12
C ASN A 108 8.49 1.75 -17.77
N GLY A 109 9.13 1.59 -16.62
CA GLY A 109 10.11 2.55 -16.10
C GLY A 109 9.45 3.68 -15.31
N ALA A 110 10.09 4.85 -15.27
CA ALA A 110 9.60 5.96 -14.48
C ALA A 110 8.27 6.52 -15.02
N GLY A 111 7.37 6.86 -14.10
CA GLY A 111 6.12 7.53 -14.42
C GLY A 111 5.44 8.11 -13.18
N SER A 112 4.24 8.63 -13.40
CA SER A 112 3.36 9.10 -12.34
C SER A 112 1.92 8.66 -12.59
N ARG A 113 1.17 8.42 -11.52
CA ARG A 113 -0.26 8.14 -11.55
C ARG A 113 -1.00 9.05 -10.59
N ALA A 114 -2.06 9.69 -11.07
CA ALA A 114 -3.09 10.30 -10.24
C ALA A 114 -4.29 9.35 -10.16
N ASN A 115 -4.76 9.07 -8.96
CA ASN A 115 -5.91 8.23 -8.69
C ASN A 115 -7.17 9.08 -8.54
N ALA A 116 -8.33 8.47 -8.78
CA ALA A 116 -9.62 9.16 -8.67
C ALA A 116 -9.96 9.58 -7.23
N ASP A 117 -9.40 8.91 -6.22
CA ASP A 117 -9.58 9.26 -4.81
C ASP A 117 -8.75 10.47 -4.37
N GLY A 118 -7.92 11.03 -5.26
CA GLY A 118 -6.98 12.12 -4.97
C GLY A 118 -5.58 11.65 -4.56
N GLY A 119 -5.35 10.35 -4.46
CA GLY A 119 -4.02 9.78 -4.24
C GLY A 119 -3.11 9.96 -5.45
N ARG A 120 -1.80 10.01 -5.21
CA ARG A 120 -0.79 10.17 -6.26
C ARG A 120 0.42 9.28 -6.03
N TYR A 121 0.83 8.59 -7.09
CA TYR A 121 2.05 7.78 -7.12
C TYR A 121 3.07 8.37 -8.09
N GLU A 122 4.34 8.34 -7.70
CA GLU A 122 5.48 8.58 -8.56
C GLU A 122 6.52 7.49 -8.34
N GLY A 123 7.05 6.93 -9.42
CA GLY A 123 8.07 5.90 -9.29
C GLY A 123 8.15 4.99 -10.50
N ALA A 124 8.71 3.81 -10.26
CA ALA A 124 8.90 2.81 -11.28
C ALA A 124 7.60 2.02 -11.56
N PHE A 125 7.37 1.76 -12.84
CA PHE A 125 6.27 0.95 -13.34
C PHE A 125 6.81 -0.25 -14.10
N THR A 126 6.11 -1.37 -13.97
CA THR A 126 6.25 -2.54 -14.83
C THR A 126 4.86 -2.93 -15.28
N MET A 127 4.65 -3.04 -16.59
CA MET A 127 3.36 -3.37 -17.18
C MET A 127 2.24 -2.48 -16.62
N THR A 128 2.39 -1.16 -16.72
CA THR A 128 1.37 -0.20 -16.25
C THR A 128 0.99 -0.37 -14.76
N MET A 129 1.85 -0.95 -13.92
CA MET A 129 1.65 -1.01 -12.47
C MET A 129 2.86 -0.52 -11.70
N PRO A 130 2.66 0.17 -10.57
CA PRO A 130 3.73 0.46 -9.63
C PRO A 130 4.53 -0.80 -9.28
N HIS A 131 5.83 -0.79 -9.59
CA HIS A 131 6.72 -1.91 -9.37
C HIS A 131 8.16 -1.41 -9.26
N GLY A 132 8.85 -1.75 -8.17
CA GLY A 132 10.13 -1.16 -7.80
C GLY A 132 9.97 0.08 -6.91
N PRO A 133 11.00 0.93 -6.80
CA PRO A 133 10.97 2.08 -5.90
C PRO A 133 9.93 3.12 -6.32
N GLY A 134 9.25 3.70 -5.35
CA GLY A 134 8.34 4.82 -5.58
C GLY A 134 7.87 5.50 -4.30
N VAL A 135 7.05 6.51 -4.52
CA VAL A 135 6.41 7.32 -3.49
C VAL A 135 4.93 7.34 -3.77
N TYR A 136 4.12 7.03 -2.76
CA TYR A 136 2.67 7.21 -2.80
C TYR A 136 2.24 8.22 -1.76
N VAL A 137 1.43 9.19 -2.16
CA VAL A 137 0.75 10.15 -1.29
C VAL A 137 -0.74 9.89 -1.40
N ALA A 138 -1.35 9.42 -0.32
CA ALA A 138 -2.80 9.24 -0.24
C ALA A 138 -3.51 10.59 -0.15
N ALA A 139 -4.79 10.63 -0.49
CA ALA A 139 -5.60 11.85 -0.45
C ALA A 139 -5.71 12.47 0.95
N ASN A 140 -5.59 11.66 2.00
CA ASN A 140 -5.57 12.12 3.39
C ASN A 140 -4.21 12.72 3.82
N GLY A 141 -3.21 12.73 2.94
CA GLY A 141 -1.85 13.22 3.20
C GLY A 141 -0.86 12.17 3.73
N GLN A 142 -1.30 10.93 3.98
CA GLN A 142 -0.39 9.84 4.33
C GLN A 142 0.58 9.58 3.17
N ARG A 143 1.87 9.49 3.46
CA ARG A 143 2.92 9.31 2.46
C ARG A 143 3.69 8.03 2.73
N TYR A 144 3.80 7.15 1.74
CA TYR A 144 4.70 6.00 1.74
C TYR A 144 5.85 6.22 0.77
N GLU A 145 7.06 5.86 1.19
CA GLU A 145 8.26 5.80 0.38
C GLU A 145 8.86 4.41 0.49
N GLY A 146 9.07 3.75 -0.63
CA GLY A 146 9.67 2.42 -0.63
C GLY A 146 9.37 1.62 -1.88
N PRO A 147 9.72 0.33 -1.86
CA PRO A 147 9.46 -0.60 -2.93
C PRO A 147 7.97 -0.97 -3.05
N PHE A 148 7.55 -1.14 -4.29
CA PHE A 148 6.24 -1.63 -4.68
C PHE A 148 6.40 -2.94 -5.45
N VAL A 149 5.45 -3.84 -5.28
CA VAL A 149 5.32 -5.07 -6.08
C VAL A 149 3.87 -5.14 -6.55
N TRP A 150 3.68 -5.05 -7.86
CA TRP A 150 2.37 -5.13 -8.52
C TRP A 150 1.30 -4.22 -7.92
N GLY A 151 1.65 -2.96 -7.68
CA GLY A 151 0.72 -1.96 -7.15
C GLY A 151 0.63 -1.90 -5.63
N ALA A 152 1.27 -2.81 -4.89
CA ALA A 152 1.23 -2.85 -3.43
C ALA A 152 2.60 -2.50 -2.80
N PRO A 153 2.64 -1.65 -1.76
CA PRO A 153 3.84 -1.43 -0.95
C PRO A 153 4.36 -2.75 -0.38
N ASN A 154 5.61 -3.09 -0.68
CA ASN A 154 6.21 -4.39 -0.32
C ASN A 154 7.74 -4.27 -0.22
N GLY A 155 8.29 -4.47 0.98
CA GLY A 155 9.71 -4.39 1.31
C GLY A 155 9.99 -3.41 2.44
N ILE A 156 11.23 -2.95 2.58
CA ILE A 156 11.59 -1.94 3.59
C ILE A 156 11.15 -0.56 3.11
N GLY A 157 10.31 0.13 3.89
CA GLY A 157 9.81 1.45 3.53
C GLY A 157 9.52 2.34 4.72
N ARG A 158 9.16 3.57 4.40
CA ARG A 158 8.84 4.64 5.35
C ARG A 158 7.44 5.15 5.12
N VAL A 159 6.66 5.24 6.19
CA VAL A 159 5.33 5.87 6.19
C VAL A 159 5.42 7.15 7.02
N THR A 160 4.97 8.26 6.46
CA THR A 160 4.74 9.51 7.19
C THR A 160 3.24 9.76 7.24
N PHE A 161 2.71 9.95 8.44
CA PHE A 161 1.30 10.22 8.66
C PHE A 161 1.03 11.73 8.70
N PRO A 162 -0.20 12.17 8.38
CA PRO A 162 -0.56 13.60 8.38
C PRO A 162 -0.39 14.28 9.74
N ASN A 163 -0.50 13.52 10.83
CA ASN A 163 -0.30 14.00 12.19
C ASN A 163 1.19 14.16 12.57
N GLY A 164 2.12 13.82 11.68
CA GLY A 164 3.56 13.88 11.91
C GLY A 164 4.18 12.57 12.41
N ASP A 165 3.38 11.56 12.73
CA ASP A 165 3.88 10.24 13.09
C ASP A 165 4.63 9.60 11.92
N ARG A 166 5.54 8.67 12.22
CA ARG A 166 6.41 8.02 11.26
C ARG A 166 6.56 6.54 11.57
N PHE A 167 6.51 5.72 10.54
CA PHE A 167 6.90 4.32 10.62
C PHE A 167 8.03 4.04 9.64
N GLU A 168 9.04 3.29 10.06
CA GLU A 168 10.16 2.85 9.23
C GLU A 168 10.41 1.37 9.52
N GLY A 169 10.30 0.51 8.51
CA GLY A 169 10.44 -0.93 8.72
C GLY A 169 9.94 -1.77 7.56
N GLY A 170 9.75 -3.06 7.85
CA GLY A 170 9.17 -4.00 6.90
C GLY A 170 7.70 -3.70 6.62
N VAL A 171 7.34 -3.76 5.33
CA VAL A 171 5.98 -3.59 4.83
C VAL A 171 5.65 -4.73 3.89
N VAL A 172 4.50 -5.37 4.11
CA VAL A 172 3.98 -6.42 3.23
C VAL A 172 2.54 -6.07 2.88
N ASN A 173 2.23 -5.96 1.58
CA ASN A 173 0.92 -5.58 1.07
C ASN A 173 0.33 -4.33 1.74
N GLY A 174 1.16 -3.31 1.98
CA GLY A 174 0.73 -2.07 2.64
C GLY A 174 0.59 -2.14 4.15
N MET A 175 0.88 -3.28 4.80
CA MET A 175 0.85 -3.40 6.27
C MET A 175 2.26 -3.51 6.85
N GLY A 176 2.50 -2.88 8.00
CA GLY A 176 3.75 -3.07 8.74
C GLY A 176 3.92 -4.53 9.16
N ASP A 177 5.01 -5.17 8.76
CA ASP A 177 5.27 -6.60 9.01
C ASP A 177 6.78 -6.84 9.17
N GLY A 178 7.16 -7.56 10.21
CA GLY A 178 8.57 -7.79 10.57
C GLY A 178 9.11 -6.72 11.51
N GLN A 179 10.39 -6.38 11.40
CA GLN A 179 11.03 -5.38 12.25
C GLN A 179 10.70 -3.96 11.79
N GLY A 180 10.53 -3.05 12.75
CA GLY A 180 10.28 -1.66 12.45
C GLY A 180 10.17 -0.77 13.67
N ILE A 181 10.14 0.51 13.36
CA ILE A 181 10.23 1.62 14.28
C ILE A 181 9.03 2.52 14.01
N TYR A 182 8.23 2.76 15.04
CA TYR A 182 7.21 3.80 15.02
C TYR A 182 7.66 4.96 15.91
N THR A 183 7.65 6.17 15.37
CA THR A 183 7.96 7.40 16.09
C THR A 183 6.74 8.31 16.02
N TRP A 184 6.19 8.66 17.18
CA TRP A 184 5.08 9.60 17.25
C TRP A 184 5.57 11.03 17.11
N ALA A 185 4.69 11.92 16.65
CA ALA A 185 4.98 13.35 16.58
C ALA A 185 5.34 13.97 17.94
N ASN A 186 4.85 13.38 19.04
CA ASN A 186 5.19 13.80 20.41
C ASN A 186 6.58 13.33 20.89
N GLY A 187 7.30 12.54 20.08
CA GLY A 187 8.61 11.99 20.41
C GLY A 187 8.60 10.61 21.06
N ASP A 188 7.42 10.04 21.37
CA ASP A 188 7.33 8.65 21.80
C ASP A 188 7.88 7.73 20.70
N ARG A 189 8.34 6.55 21.09
CA ARG A 189 8.98 5.62 20.14
C ARG A 189 8.73 4.17 20.50
N TYR A 190 8.34 3.38 19.51
CA TYR A 190 8.25 1.93 19.60
C TYR A 190 9.22 1.32 18.60
N GLU A 191 9.98 0.32 19.03
CA GLU A 191 10.92 -0.41 18.21
C GLU A 191 10.76 -1.90 18.48
N GLY A 192 10.49 -2.70 17.46
CA GLY A 192 10.28 -4.13 17.66
C GLY A 192 9.63 -4.82 16.47
N ASN A 193 8.96 -5.93 16.75
CA ASN A 193 8.22 -6.71 15.75
C ASN A 193 6.83 -6.11 15.48
N GLN A 194 6.41 -6.15 14.23
CA GLN A 194 5.07 -5.86 13.76
C GLN A 194 4.49 -7.08 13.06
N THR A 195 3.18 -7.30 13.22
CA THR A 195 2.42 -8.27 12.46
C THR A 195 1.10 -7.64 12.04
N ALA A 196 0.81 -7.66 10.74
CA ALA A 196 -0.41 -7.06 10.18
C ALA A 196 -0.66 -5.61 10.65
N GLY A 197 0.41 -4.82 10.78
CA GLY A 197 0.39 -3.42 11.18
C GLY A 197 0.27 -3.18 12.69
N TYR A 198 0.32 -4.20 13.54
CA TYR A 198 0.30 -4.05 15.00
C TYR A 198 1.66 -4.39 15.61
N PRO A 199 2.11 -3.69 16.67
CA PRO A 199 3.18 -4.16 17.55
C PRO A 199 2.84 -5.54 18.10
N ASP A 200 3.60 -6.56 17.72
CA ASP A 200 3.32 -7.95 18.07
C ASP A 200 4.62 -8.75 18.12
N GLY A 201 4.94 -9.33 19.28
CA GLY A 201 6.23 -9.95 19.57
C GLY A 201 7.15 -9.06 20.40
N GLN A 202 8.47 -9.32 20.33
CA GLN A 202 9.44 -8.56 21.12
C GLN A 202 9.53 -7.11 20.66
N GLY A 203 9.58 -6.17 21.61
CA GLY A 203 9.79 -4.76 21.33
C GLY A 203 9.97 -3.90 22.58
N ARG A 204 10.37 -2.65 22.33
CA ARG A 204 10.66 -1.61 23.32
C ARG A 204 9.86 -0.36 22.99
N PHE A 205 9.04 0.09 23.93
CA PHE A 205 8.28 1.35 23.85
C PHE A 205 8.85 2.35 24.85
N VAL A 206 9.14 3.56 24.38
CA VAL A 206 9.54 4.71 25.18
C VAL A 206 8.44 5.75 25.07
N SER A 207 7.86 6.14 26.21
CA SER A 207 6.87 7.21 26.30
C SER A 207 7.24 8.18 27.42
N GLY A 208 7.62 9.40 27.04
CA GLY A 208 8.30 10.33 27.96
C GLY A 208 9.50 9.66 28.66
N ASN A 209 9.46 9.59 29.99
CA ASN A 209 10.51 8.96 30.81
C ASN A 209 10.27 7.47 31.10
N GLN A 210 9.19 6.89 30.58
CA GLN A 210 8.83 5.50 30.80
C GLN A 210 9.38 4.62 29.69
N VAL A 211 9.86 3.43 30.06
CA VAL A 211 10.38 2.42 29.14
C VAL A 211 9.67 1.10 29.43
N PHE A 212 9.11 0.49 28.39
CA PHE A 212 8.44 -0.80 28.45
C PHE A 212 9.09 -1.73 27.45
N GLU A 213 9.71 -2.82 27.92
CA GLU A 213 10.45 -3.74 27.08
C GLU A 213 10.00 -5.18 27.32
N GLY A 214 9.78 -5.92 26.24
CA GLY A 214 9.40 -7.33 26.26
C GLY A 214 8.38 -7.67 25.18
N THR A 215 7.51 -8.64 25.47
CA THR A 215 6.53 -9.14 24.50
C THR A 215 5.29 -8.26 24.47
N TRP A 216 4.95 -7.79 23.28
CA TRP A 216 3.72 -7.06 22.95
C TRP A 216 2.74 -7.99 22.25
N THR A 217 1.45 -7.82 22.51
CA THR A 217 0.39 -8.52 21.80
C THR A 217 -0.59 -7.49 21.26
N ARG A 218 -0.67 -7.36 19.93
CA ARG A 218 -1.54 -6.37 19.25
C ARG A 218 -1.46 -4.95 19.84
N GLY A 219 -0.26 -4.45 20.12
CA GLY A 219 -0.03 -3.11 20.67
C GLY A 219 -0.12 -3.00 22.19
N CYS A 220 -0.29 -4.12 22.91
CA CYS A 220 -0.53 -4.12 24.36
C CYS A 220 0.58 -4.86 25.10
N TYR A 221 1.10 -4.23 26.14
CA TYR A 221 2.11 -4.79 27.04
C TYR A 221 1.47 -5.15 28.37
N TYR A 222 1.63 -6.41 28.78
CA TYR A 222 1.02 -6.97 29.99
C TYR A 222 2.12 -7.31 31.01
N GLY A 223 1.87 -6.95 32.27
CA GLY A 223 2.70 -7.35 33.40
C GLY A 223 2.32 -8.71 33.99
N ALA A 224 2.99 -9.06 35.09
CA ALA A 224 2.66 -10.24 35.89
C ALA A 224 1.17 -10.22 36.30
N GLY A 225 0.52 -11.38 36.18
CA GLY A 225 -0.92 -11.51 36.45
C GLY A 225 -1.85 -10.99 35.35
N GLY A 226 -1.33 -10.66 34.15
CA GLY A 226 -2.15 -10.26 32.99
C GLY A 226 -2.69 -8.83 33.08
N THR A 227 -2.15 -8.00 33.98
CA THR A 227 -2.53 -6.58 34.06
C THR A 227 -1.91 -5.82 32.90
N ARG A 228 -2.71 -5.06 32.16
CA ARG A 228 -2.23 -4.22 31.05
C ARG A 228 -1.46 -3.02 31.61
N ILE A 229 -0.18 -2.91 31.27
CA ILE A 229 0.72 -1.88 31.76
C ILE A 229 0.90 -0.74 30.74
N ALA A 230 1.06 -1.06 29.45
CA ALA A 230 1.26 -0.06 28.42
C ALA A 230 0.52 -0.40 27.12
N VAL A 231 0.21 0.63 26.34
CA VAL A 231 -0.55 0.54 25.09
C VAL A 231 0.06 1.47 24.05
N VAL A 232 0.43 0.90 22.91
CA VAL A 232 0.93 1.64 21.75
C VAL A 232 -0.27 2.16 20.95
N ARG A 233 -0.74 3.37 21.24
CA ARG A 233 -1.88 3.99 20.53
C ARG A 233 -1.41 4.80 19.31
N PRO A 234 -2.18 4.87 18.21
CA PRO A 234 -3.48 4.23 18.00
C PRO A 234 -3.40 2.75 17.60
N MET A 235 -2.19 2.21 17.43
CA MET A 235 -1.91 0.85 16.93
C MET A 235 -2.10 -0.25 17.98
N ALA A 236 -3.22 -0.25 18.69
CA ALA A 236 -3.49 -1.27 19.70
C ALA A 236 -4.93 -1.81 19.65
N GLU A 237 -5.03 -3.13 19.76
CA GLU A 237 -6.27 -3.86 19.96
C GLU A 237 -6.14 -4.78 21.18
N CYS A 238 -6.19 -4.17 22.36
CA CYS A 238 -6.15 -4.92 23.61
C CYS A 238 -7.48 -5.63 23.83
N ARG A 239 -7.41 -6.91 24.15
CA ARG A 239 -8.54 -7.68 24.68
C ARG A 239 -8.46 -7.71 26.21
#